data_AF-S7J7T3-F1
#
_entry.id   AF-S7J7T3-F1
#
_cell.length_a   1.000
_cell.length_b   1.000
_cell.length_c   1.000
_cell.angle_alpha   90.00
_cell.angle_beta   90.00
_cell.angle_gamma   90.00
#
_symmetry.space_group_name_H-M   'P 1'
#
loop_
_entity.id
_entity.type
_entity.pdbx_description
1 polymer ?
#
loop_
_entity_poly.entity_id
_entity_poly.type
_entity_poly.pdbx_seq_one_letter_code
_entity_poly.pdbx_strand_id
1 'polypeptide(L)'
;MAQLRVQSLPRPQLMAAGLVIGSLDDKGFFQGDLASLGTAYHLTPEDMKKGLELVQSFDPPGIAARDLREALLIQTRRSRKAPAKTEALLAQHYEDFLQGKWQKIQASLALSEAGLQAIRDFLKTLSLQPAGQITQEEVYIRPDVEIYCDEKGQLALRSLEEIPDVYFRDDLYDQYAAQGDKETLVYIRKARRDFNDLASALAYRHHSIEQVVTCLMSHQKDYFLYHKPLQPFRQKDIAEETKLSTATVSRVCRHRYVLFEGQVYPLQSFLATAYAVDKEDGASVSDKAIMRKIADLVESEDKDHPYSDQDLAEYFASAQISVARRTVTKFRQKLNIPNSRIRRRWRP
;
A
#
# COMPACT_ATOMS: atom_id res chain seq x y z
N MET A 1 -13.32 -9.36 16.09
CA MET A 1 -14.08 -10.64 16.11
C MET A 1 -13.62 -11.62 17.20
N ALA A 2 -12.31 -11.86 17.41
CA ALA A 2 -11.84 -12.85 18.40
C ALA A 2 -12.35 -12.57 19.84
N GLN A 3 -12.27 -11.32 20.31
CA GLN A 3 -12.72 -10.95 21.66
C GLN A 3 -14.24 -11.07 21.86
N LEU A 4 -15.03 -10.82 20.81
CA LEU A 4 -16.49 -10.96 20.87
C LEU A 4 -16.93 -12.42 21.10
N ARG A 5 -16.20 -13.39 20.53
CA ARG A 5 -16.54 -14.82 20.63
C ARG A 5 -16.38 -15.40 22.05
N VAL A 6 -15.65 -14.70 22.91
CA VAL A 6 -15.38 -15.13 24.31
C VAL A 6 -16.38 -14.49 25.29
N GLN A 7 -17.22 -13.55 24.83
CA GLN A 7 -18.21 -12.87 25.67
C GLN A 7 -19.46 -13.73 25.88
N SER A 8 -19.93 -13.81 27.12
CA SER A 8 -21.16 -14.51 27.51
C SER A 8 -22.30 -13.51 27.78
N LEU A 9 -22.80 -12.88 26.72
CA LEU A 9 -23.86 -11.87 26.77
C LEU A 9 -25.12 -12.30 25.97
N PRO A 10 -26.29 -11.68 26.20
CA PRO A 10 -27.50 -11.97 25.45
C PRO A 10 -27.28 -11.86 23.93
N ARG A 11 -27.88 -12.78 23.16
CA ARG A 11 -27.75 -12.83 21.69
C ARG A 11 -27.99 -11.48 20.98
N PRO A 12 -28.99 -10.66 21.36
CA PRO A 12 -29.19 -9.35 20.73
C PRO A 12 -27.97 -8.43 20.85
N GLN A 13 -27.29 -8.43 22.00
CA GLN A 13 -26.12 -7.59 22.25
C GLN A 13 -24.87 -8.09 21.50
N LEU A 14 -24.71 -9.41 21.40
CA LEU A 14 -23.62 -10.00 20.62
C LEU A 14 -23.80 -9.73 19.11
N MET A 15 -25.04 -9.79 18.62
CA MET A 15 -25.36 -9.42 17.24
C MET A 15 -25.09 -7.94 16.99
N ALA A 16 -25.56 -7.05 17.88
CA ALA A 16 -25.29 -5.62 17.80
C ALA A 16 -23.78 -5.31 17.77
N ALA A 17 -23.00 -5.93 18.66
CA ALA A 17 -21.55 -5.78 18.67
C ALA A 17 -20.88 -6.30 17.38
N GLY A 18 -21.38 -7.41 16.82
CA GLY A 18 -20.92 -7.92 15.52
C GLY A 18 -21.16 -6.94 14.38
N LEU A 19 -22.34 -6.30 14.34
CA LEU A 19 -22.66 -5.25 13.37
C LEU A 19 -21.74 -4.04 13.52
N VAL A 20 -21.51 -3.58 14.76
CA VAL A 20 -20.60 -2.48 15.06
C VAL A 20 -19.18 -2.78 14.56
N ILE A 21 -18.67 -4.00 14.80
CA ILE A 21 -17.36 -4.43 14.29
C ILE A 21 -17.30 -4.41 12.76
N GLY A 22 -18.38 -4.81 12.09
CA GLY A 22 -18.48 -4.78 10.62
C GLY A 22 -18.58 -3.37 10.02
N SER A 23 -18.87 -2.37 10.84
CA SER A 23 -18.98 -0.95 10.44
C SER A 23 -17.79 -0.10 10.87
N LEU A 24 -16.68 -0.71 11.25
CA LEU A 24 -15.45 0.01 11.57
C LEU A 24 -14.68 0.36 10.30
N ASP A 25 -14.05 1.54 10.28
CA ASP A 25 -13.08 1.91 9.25
C ASP A 25 -11.68 1.32 9.51
N ASP A 26 -10.77 1.49 8.55
CA ASP A 26 -9.38 1.03 8.64
C ASP A 26 -8.61 1.61 9.85
N LYS A 27 -9.10 2.72 10.43
CA LYS A 27 -8.50 3.38 11.59
C LYS A 27 -9.13 2.92 12.91
N GLY A 28 -10.23 2.17 12.86
CA GLY A 28 -10.95 1.64 14.01
C GLY A 28 -12.07 2.53 14.54
N PHE A 29 -12.50 3.55 13.80
CA PHE A 29 -13.65 4.37 14.14
C PHE A 29 -14.94 3.77 13.59
N PHE A 30 -16.03 3.96 14.33
CA PHE A 30 -17.35 3.53 13.90
C PHE A 30 -17.93 4.50 12.86
N GLN A 31 -18.24 3.97 11.67
CA GLN A 31 -18.85 4.72 10.58
C GLN A 31 -20.31 4.31 10.44
N GLY A 32 -21.24 5.19 10.82
CA GLY A 32 -22.67 4.96 10.59
C GLY A 32 -23.57 5.52 11.69
N ASP A 33 -24.87 5.30 11.50
CA ASP A 33 -25.88 5.60 12.49
C ASP A 33 -26.32 4.31 13.22
N LEU A 34 -26.22 4.33 14.55
CA LEU A 34 -26.59 3.21 15.42
C LEU A 34 -28.07 2.83 15.26
N ALA A 35 -28.94 3.81 15.06
CA ALA A 35 -30.37 3.56 14.92
C ALA A 35 -30.66 2.85 13.59
N SER A 36 -30.07 3.33 12.50
CA SER A 36 -30.23 2.74 11.16
C SER A 36 -29.61 1.34 11.02
N LEU A 37 -28.53 1.03 11.74
CA LEU A 37 -27.89 -0.28 11.69
C LEU A 37 -28.70 -1.39 12.40
N GLY A 38 -29.42 -1.04 13.47
CA GLY A 38 -30.22 -2.00 14.24
C GLY A 38 -31.56 -2.35 13.61
N THR A 39 -32.17 -1.43 12.85
CA THR A 39 -33.52 -1.59 12.29
C THR A 39 -33.63 -2.75 11.30
N ALA A 40 -32.60 -2.96 10.48
CA ALA A 40 -32.55 -4.06 9.50
C ALA A 40 -32.59 -5.46 10.15
N TYR A 41 -32.24 -5.56 11.44
CA TYR A 41 -32.15 -6.81 12.19
C TYR A 41 -33.13 -6.88 13.38
N HIS A 42 -34.12 -5.98 13.43
CA HIS A 42 -35.10 -5.88 14.51
C HIS A 42 -34.48 -5.73 15.91
N LEU A 43 -33.30 -5.10 16.00
CA LEU A 43 -32.62 -4.81 17.26
C LEU A 43 -33.14 -3.51 17.87
N THR A 44 -33.28 -3.47 19.20
CA THR A 44 -33.68 -2.25 19.89
C THR A 44 -32.53 -1.23 19.91
N PRO A 45 -32.81 0.08 19.97
CA PRO A 45 -31.78 1.11 20.14
C PRO A 45 -30.93 0.89 21.40
N GLU A 46 -31.51 0.32 22.46
CA GLU A 46 -30.79 -0.01 23.70
C GLU A 46 -29.78 -1.15 23.49
N ASP A 47 -30.16 -2.20 22.75
CA ASP A 47 -29.26 -3.31 22.44
C ASP A 47 -28.09 -2.84 21.55
N MET A 48 -28.36 -1.93 20.60
CA MET A 48 -27.32 -1.31 19.78
C MET A 48 -26.34 -0.48 20.61
N LYS A 49 -26.84 0.29 21.58
CA LYS A 49 -25.99 1.07 22.49
C LYS A 49 -25.11 0.15 23.35
N LYS A 50 -25.69 -0.91 23.93
CA LYS A 50 -24.93 -1.91 24.70
C LYS A 50 -23.91 -2.66 23.85
N GLY A 51 -24.25 -2.96 22.59
CA GLY A 51 -23.33 -3.55 21.63
C GLY A 51 -22.14 -2.62 21.32
N LEU A 52 -22.39 -1.32 21.14
CA LEU A 52 -21.32 -0.34 20.95
C LEU A 52 -20.43 -0.22 22.19
N GLU A 53 -21.00 -0.07 23.37
CA GLU A 53 -20.25 0.02 24.64
C GLU A 53 -19.41 -1.24 24.88
N LEU A 54 -19.95 -2.41 24.51
CA LEU A 54 -19.21 -3.68 24.54
C LEU A 54 -17.99 -3.64 23.61
N VAL A 55 -18.15 -3.22 22.35
CA VAL A 55 -17.01 -3.14 21.42
C VAL A 55 -16.00 -2.09 21.87
N GLN A 56 -16.43 -0.96 22.44
CA GLN A 56 -15.54 0.07 23.01
C GLN A 56 -14.72 -0.43 24.21
N SER A 57 -15.18 -1.49 24.88
CA SER A 57 -14.43 -2.15 25.97
C SER A 57 -13.31 -3.07 25.47
N PHE A 58 -13.31 -3.43 24.19
CA PHE A 58 -12.32 -4.34 23.60
C PHE A 58 -10.95 -3.67 23.42
N ASP A 59 -9.93 -4.50 23.27
CA ASP A 59 -8.59 -4.05 22.88
C ASP A 59 -8.45 -4.03 21.35
N PRO A 60 -7.84 -3.00 20.75
CA PRO A 60 -7.16 -1.87 21.39
C PRO A 60 -8.10 -0.79 21.98
N PRO A 61 -7.70 -0.10 23.07
CA PRO A 61 -8.52 0.92 23.71
C PRO A 61 -8.79 2.09 22.75
N GLY A 62 -10.06 2.52 22.70
CA GLY A 62 -10.53 3.58 21.79
C GLY A 62 -11.09 3.07 20.46
N ILE A 63 -11.12 1.76 20.24
CA ILE A 63 -11.81 1.16 19.08
C ILE A 63 -13.33 1.40 19.15
N ALA A 64 -13.97 1.50 17.98
CA ALA A 64 -15.39 1.84 17.85
C ALA A 64 -15.81 3.19 18.47
N ALA A 65 -14.87 4.11 18.64
CA ALA A 65 -15.19 5.51 18.89
C ALA A 65 -15.83 6.14 17.65
N ARG A 66 -16.75 7.09 17.84
CA ARG A 66 -17.41 7.84 16.75
C ARG A 66 -16.54 8.97 16.24
N ASP A 67 -15.67 9.50 17.09
CA ASP A 67 -14.70 10.52 16.73
C ASP A 67 -13.38 10.37 17.51
N LEU A 68 -12.37 11.13 17.11
CA LEU A 68 -11.05 11.12 17.74
C LEU A 68 -11.10 11.52 19.22
N ARG A 69 -12.01 12.45 19.58
CA ARG A 69 -12.16 12.92 20.94
C ARG A 69 -12.67 11.81 21.85
N GLU A 70 -13.68 11.07 21.43
CA GLU A 70 -14.23 9.90 22.09
C GLU A 70 -13.18 8.79 22.21
N ALA A 71 -12.37 8.55 21.17
CA ALA A 71 -11.28 7.59 21.24
C ALA A 71 -10.25 7.94 22.31
N LEU A 72 -9.81 9.21 22.36
CA LEU A 72 -8.86 9.68 23.36
C LEU A 72 -9.45 9.64 24.78
N LEU A 73 -10.74 9.94 24.94
CA LEU A 73 -11.43 9.83 26.22
C LEU A 73 -11.51 8.38 26.71
N ILE A 74 -11.86 7.43 25.83
CA ILE A 74 -11.90 5.99 26.15
C ILE A 74 -10.50 5.52 26.57
N GLN A 75 -9.47 5.88 25.83
CA GLN A 75 -8.08 5.53 26.17
C GLN A 75 -7.63 6.13 27.50
N THR A 76 -7.99 7.39 27.76
CA THR A 76 -7.68 8.08 29.02
C THR A 76 -8.35 7.39 30.20
N ARG A 77 -9.65 7.05 30.09
CA ARG A 77 -10.42 6.36 31.13
C ARG A 77 -9.90 4.95 31.42
N ARG A 78 -9.42 4.24 30.40
CA ARG A 78 -8.84 2.90 30.55
C ARG A 78 -7.41 2.93 31.09
N SER A 79 -6.74 4.08 31.10
CA SER A 79 -5.35 4.20 31.57
C SER A 79 -5.25 4.56 33.05
N ARG A 80 -4.64 3.67 33.85
CA ARG A 80 -4.36 3.92 35.27
C ARG A 80 -3.30 5.01 35.53
N LYS A 81 -2.60 5.46 34.48
CA LYS A 81 -1.54 6.48 34.54
C LYS A 81 -2.00 7.87 34.10
N ALA A 82 -3.29 8.05 33.84
CA ALA A 82 -3.83 9.33 33.39
C ALA A 82 -3.64 10.42 34.46
N PRO A 83 -2.95 11.53 34.15
CA PRO A 83 -2.86 12.67 35.06
C PRO A 83 -4.23 13.25 35.40
N ALA A 84 -4.33 13.88 36.57
CA ALA A 84 -5.56 14.57 36.97
C ALA A 84 -5.91 15.67 35.95
N LYS A 85 -7.22 15.82 35.67
CA LYS A 85 -7.78 16.81 34.72
C LYS A 85 -7.51 16.55 33.23
N THR A 86 -6.86 15.46 32.82
CA THR A 86 -6.73 15.08 31.39
C THR A 86 -8.09 14.84 30.74
N GLU A 87 -9.01 14.16 31.44
CA GLU A 87 -10.38 13.95 30.94
C GLU A 87 -11.13 15.28 30.79
N ALA A 88 -11.01 16.18 31.76
CA ALA A 88 -11.63 17.50 31.71
C ALA A 88 -11.11 18.34 30.53
N LEU A 89 -9.81 18.26 30.23
CA LEU A 89 -9.20 18.90 29.06
C LEU A 89 -9.82 18.38 27.75
N LEU A 90 -9.89 17.05 27.58
CA LEU A 90 -10.45 16.44 26.37
C LEU A 90 -11.97 16.61 26.26
N ALA A 91 -12.67 16.77 27.39
CA ALA A 91 -14.12 16.94 27.41
C ALA A 91 -14.58 18.40 27.25
N GLN A 92 -13.83 19.39 27.74
CA GLN A 92 -14.29 20.78 27.79
C GLN A 92 -13.46 21.72 26.92
N HIS A 93 -12.19 21.38 26.66
CA HIS A 93 -11.23 22.25 25.98
C HIS A 93 -10.59 21.59 24.74
N TYR A 94 -11.31 20.68 24.08
CA TYR A 94 -10.79 19.94 22.92
C TYR A 94 -10.41 20.87 21.74
N GLU A 95 -11.20 21.90 21.47
CA GLU A 95 -10.90 22.86 20.39
C GLU A 95 -9.65 23.69 20.68
N ASP A 96 -9.52 24.18 21.93
CA ASP A 96 -8.32 24.91 22.36
C ASP A 96 -7.08 24.01 22.33
N PHE A 97 -7.24 22.70 22.61
CA PHE A 97 -6.18 21.70 22.48
C PHE A 97 -5.73 21.52 21.03
N LEU A 98 -6.67 21.37 20.09
CA LEU A 98 -6.36 21.26 18.66
C LEU A 98 -5.64 22.50 18.12
N GLN A 99 -5.96 23.69 18.65
CA GLN A 99 -5.32 24.95 18.27
C GLN A 99 -4.02 25.24 19.03
N GLY A 100 -3.60 24.35 19.94
CA GLY A 100 -2.37 24.52 20.73
C GLY A 100 -2.41 25.69 21.71
N LYS A 101 -3.60 26.12 22.16
CA LYS A 101 -3.80 27.26 23.07
C LYS A 101 -3.55 26.87 24.54
N TRP A 102 -2.34 26.42 24.84
CA TRP A 102 -1.97 25.85 26.14
C TRP A 102 -2.10 26.81 27.32
N GLN A 103 -1.79 28.11 27.14
CA GLN A 103 -1.93 29.09 28.23
C GLN A 103 -3.40 29.25 28.66
N LYS A 104 -4.33 29.23 27.70
CA LYS A 104 -5.77 29.33 27.97
C LYS A 104 -6.27 28.10 28.72
N ILE A 105 -5.85 26.91 28.29
CA ILE A 105 -6.16 25.63 28.95
C ILE A 105 -5.62 25.60 30.38
N GLN A 106 -4.39 26.06 30.58
CA GLN A 106 -3.75 26.12 31.90
C GLN A 106 -4.52 27.03 32.87
N ALA A 107 -4.93 28.21 32.41
CA ALA A 107 -5.72 29.15 33.19
C ALA A 107 -7.12 28.61 33.49
N SER A 108 -7.82 28.04 32.50
CA SER A 108 -9.19 27.51 32.67
C SER A 108 -9.25 26.30 33.60
N LEU A 109 -8.27 25.40 33.53
CA LEU A 109 -8.24 24.19 34.37
C LEU A 109 -7.48 24.38 35.69
N ALA A 110 -6.96 25.59 35.97
CA ALA A 110 -6.10 25.87 37.13
C ALA A 110 -5.00 24.79 37.28
N LEU A 111 -4.20 24.61 36.23
CA LEU A 111 -3.11 23.63 36.17
C LEU A 111 -1.78 24.29 36.55
N SER A 112 -0.99 23.59 37.37
CA SER A 112 0.43 23.92 37.52
C SER A 112 1.21 23.59 36.25
N GLU A 113 2.36 24.22 36.05
CA GLU A 113 3.22 23.96 34.89
C GLU A 113 3.66 22.48 34.82
N ALA A 114 3.99 21.89 35.97
CA ALA A 114 4.28 20.46 36.08
C ALA A 114 3.07 19.57 35.72
N GLY A 115 1.85 19.97 36.11
CA GLY A 115 0.63 19.25 35.77
C GLY A 115 0.31 19.31 34.27
N LEU A 116 0.52 20.47 33.64
CA LEU A 116 0.37 20.62 32.19
C LEU A 116 1.37 19.75 31.42
N GLN A 117 2.63 19.75 31.86
CA GLN A 117 3.67 18.92 31.24
C GLN A 117 3.35 17.43 31.34
N ALA A 118 2.92 16.95 32.52
CA ALA A 118 2.49 15.57 32.71
C ALA A 118 1.33 15.18 31.78
N ILE A 119 0.34 16.07 31.59
CA ILE A 119 -0.76 15.84 30.65
C ILE A 119 -0.24 15.74 29.21
N ARG A 120 0.67 16.64 28.79
CA ARG A 120 1.24 16.62 27.44
C ARG A 120 2.01 15.34 27.17
N ASP A 121 2.83 14.91 28.13
CA ASP A 121 3.63 13.70 27.98
C ASP A 121 2.75 12.45 27.97
N PHE A 122 1.67 12.43 28.77
CA PHE A 122 0.65 11.38 28.70
C PHE A 122 -0.08 11.35 27.34
N LEU A 123 -0.52 12.50 26.82
CA LEU A 123 -1.24 12.55 25.53
C LEU A 123 -0.38 12.03 24.36
N LYS A 124 0.95 12.21 24.41
CA LYS A 124 1.88 11.64 23.41
C LYS A 124 1.91 10.10 23.43
N THR A 125 1.51 9.47 24.54
CA THR A 125 1.45 8.01 24.65
C THR A 125 0.15 7.40 24.11
N LEU A 126 -0.86 8.22 23.83
CA LEU A 126 -2.15 7.77 23.32
C LEU A 126 -2.10 7.54 21.81
N SER A 127 -2.88 6.58 21.32
CA SER A 127 -2.99 6.30 19.88
C SER A 127 -4.06 7.18 19.24
N LEU A 128 -3.71 7.83 18.12
CA LEU A 128 -4.65 8.57 17.28
C LEU A 128 -5.42 7.65 16.31
N GLN A 129 -4.97 6.41 16.15
CA GLN A 129 -5.57 5.40 15.28
C GLN A 129 -5.68 4.08 16.06
N PRO A 130 -6.81 3.85 16.73
CA PRO A 130 -7.01 2.66 17.55
C PRO A 130 -6.67 1.35 16.82
N ALA A 131 -7.16 1.16 15.59
CA ALA A 131 -6.89 -0.07 14.84
C ALA A 131 -5.46 -0.19 14.31
N GLY A 132 -4.69 0.90 14.21
CA GLY A 132 -3.28 0.84 13.79
C GLY A 132 -2.36 0.11 14.77
N GLN A 133 -2.84 -0.18 15.98
CA GLN A 133 -2.14 -1.04 16.95
C GLN A 133 -2.28 -2.53 16.62
N ILE A 134 -3.27 -2.90 15.80
CA ILE A 134 -3.40 -4.25 15.29
C ILE A 134 -2.40 -4.33 14.14
N THR A 135 -1.26 -4.99 14.37
CA THR A 135 -0.28 -5.30 13.32
C THR A 135 -1.03 -5.86 12.12
N GLN A 136 -1.08 -5.07 11.05
CA GLN A 136 -1.40 -5.61 9.74
C GLN A 136 -0.39 -6.73 9.51
N GLU A 137 -0.85 -7.92 9.13
CA GLU A 137 0.06 -8.97 8.71
C GLU A 137 0.99 -8.37 7.66
N GLU A 138 2.29 -8.31 7.98
CA GLU A 138 3.29 -7.86 7.01
C GLU A 138 3.23 -8.86 5.86
N VAL A 139 2.60 -8.44 4.75
CA VAL A 139 2.54 -9.25 3.55
C VAL A 139 3.94 -9.31 2.99
N TYR A 140 4.66 -10.39 3.33
CA TYR A 140 6.01 -10.61 2.82
C TYR A 140 5.91 -10.93 1.32
N ILE A 141 6.39 -10.01 0.49
CA ILE A 141 6.44 -10.19 -0.95
C ILE A 141 7.72 -10.95 -1.28
N ARG A 142 7.56 -12.21 -1.72
CA ARG A 142 8.68 -13.01 -2.23
C ARG A 142 9.02 -12.55 -3.66
N PRO A 143 10.26 -12.15 -3.94
CA PRO A 143 10.69 -11.81 -5.30
C PRO A 143 10.77 -13.06 -6.19
N ASP A 144 10.50 -12.89 -7.47
CA ASP A 144 10.51 -13.96 -8.46
C ASP A 144 11.85 -14.05 -9.20
N VAL A 145 12.53 -12.92 -9.35
CA VAL A 145 13.80 -12.79 -10.06
C VAL A 145 14.71 -11.82 -9.33
N GLU A 146 16.02 -12.01 -9.48
CA GLU A 146 17.06 -11.14 -8.93
C GLU A 146 17.91 -10.57 -10.07
N ILE A 147 18.07 -9.25 -10.06
CA ILE A 147 19.02 -8.54 -10.91
C ILE A 147 20.22 -8.18 -10.04
N TYR A 148 21.41 -8.59 -10.47
CA TYR A 148 22.65 -8.34 -9.73
C TYR A 148 23.79 -8.04 -10.70
N CYS A 149 24.85 -7.43 -10.19
CA CYS A 149 26.11 -7.25 -10.90
C CYS A 149 27.03 -8.45 -10.59
N ASP A 150 27.55 -9.09 -11.62
CA ASP A 150 28.54 -10.15 -11.46
C ASP A 150 29.91 -9.60 -11.03
N GLU A 151 30.86 -10.50 -10.75
CA GLU A 151 32.24 -10.13 -10.37
C GLU A 151 32.98 -9.29 -11.43
N LYS A 152 32.48 -9.26 -12.67
CA LYS A 152 33.03 -8.51 -13.80
C LYS A 152 32.31 -7.18 -14.04
N GLY A 153 31.36 -6.81 -13.19
CA GLY A 153 30.56 -5.60 -13.31
C GLY A 153 29.51 -5.64 -14.41
N GLN A 154 29.12 -6.82 -14.87
CA GLN A 154 28.06 -7.02 -15.86
C GLN A 154 26.74 -7.35 -15.16
N LEU A 155 25.63 -6.85 -15.74
CA LEU A 155 24.30 -7.15 -15.25
C LEU A 155 23.95 -8.60 -15.57
N ALA A 156 23.60 -9.37 -14.54
CA ALA A 156 23.16 -10.75 -14.63
C ALA A 156 21.77 -10.91 -13.99
N LEU A 157 21.05 -11.93 -14.45
CA LEU A 157 19.72 -12.29 -13.99
C LEU A 157 19.78 -13.68 -13.34
N ARG A 158 19.10 -13.84 -12.21
CA ARG A 158 18.87 -15.14 -11.59
C ARG A 158 17.38 -15.31 -11.28
N SER A 159 16.84 -16.49 -11.57
CA SER A 159 15.49 -16.86 -11.13
C SER A 159 15.50 -17.21 -9.64
N LEU A 160 14.56 -16.65 -8.89
CA LEU A 160 14.27 -16.99 -7.49
C LEU A 160 12.96 -17.79 -7.34
N GLU A 161 12.31 -18.07 -8.48
CA GLU A 161 11.07 -18.82 -8.53
C GLU A 161 11.33 -20.30 -8.20
N GLU A 162 10.69 -20.79 -7.14
CA GLU A 162 10.64 -22.22 -6.82
C GLU A 162 9.56 -22.87 -7.67
N ILE A 163 9.96 -23.38 -8.83
CA ILE A 163 9.09 -24.21 -9.67
C ILE A 163 9.22 -25.65 -9.17
N PRO A 164 8.11 -26.34 -8.86
CA PRO A 164 8.19 -27.75 -8.48
C PRO A 164 8.69 -28.60 -9.63
N ASP A 165 9.59 -29.55 -9.35
CA ASP A 165 9.99 -30.56 -10.31
C ASP A 165 8.82 -31.50 -10.60
N VAL A 166 8.27 -31.43 -11.81
CA VAL A 166 7.18 -32.30 -12.25
C VAL A 166 7.77 -33.45 -13.06
N TYR A 167 7.52 -34.68 -12.62
CA TYR A 167 7.94 -35.89 -13.32
C TYR A 167 6.74 -36.77 -13.64
N PHE A 168 6.80 -37.43 -14.79
CA PHE A 168 5.82 -38.44 -15.17
C PHE A 168 6.30 -39.81 -14.67
N ARG A 169 5.40 -40.59 -14.07
CA ARG A 169 5.71 -41.93 -13.55
C ARG A 169 5.57 -42.96 -14.66
N ASP A 170 6.49 -42.92 -15.63
CA ASP A 170 6.52 -43.86 -16.77
C ASP A 170 6.52 -45.32 -16.26
N ASP A 171 7.26 -45.61 -15.19
CA ASP A 171 7.35 -46.92 -14.55
C ASP A 171 5.99 -47.52 -14.15
N LEU A 172 5.11 -46.71 -13.58
CA LEU A 172 3.79 -47.12 -13.12
C LEU A 172 2.81 -47.23 -14.30
N TYR A 173 2.83 -46.23 -15.19
CA TYR A 173 1.92 -46.17 -16.31
C TYR A 173 2.21 -47.24 -17.38
N ASP A 174 3.47 -47.65 -17.55
CA ASP A 174 3.84 -48.75 -18.45
C ASP A 174 3.33 -50.10 -17.92
N GLN A 175 3.32 -50.31 -16.59
CA GLN A 175 2.72 -51.50 -15.97
C GLN A 175 1.21 -51.55 -16.20
N TYR A 176 0.51 -50.42 -16.01
CA TYR A 176 -0.93 -50.33 -16.29
C TYR A 176 -1.25 -50.43 -17.77
N ALA A 177 -0.38 -49.98 -18.66
CA ALA A 177 -0.56 -50.16 -20.10
C ALA A 177 -0.43 -51.64 -20.51
N ALA A 178 0.41 -52.42 -19.82
CA ALA A 178 0.60 -53.85 -20.09
C ALA A 178 -0.57 -54.73 -19.59
N GLN A 179 -1.23 -54.33 -18.50
CA GLN A 179 -2.32 -55.10 -17.87
C GLN A 179 -3.72 -54.52 -18.11
N GLY A 180 -3.81 -53.29 -18.61
CA GLY A 180 -5.03 -52.52 -18.72
C GLY A 180 -5.85 -52.79 -19.98
N ASP A 181 -7.13 -52.48 -19.89
CA ASP A 181 -8.08 -52.52 -20.99
C ASP A 181 -7.96 -51.29 -21.92
N LYS A 182 -8.77 -51.25 -22.98
CA LYS A 182 -8.78 -50.13 -23.94
C LYS A 182 -9.06 -48.78 -23.26
N GLU A 183 -9.91 -48.74 -22.24
CA GLU A 183 -10.22 -47.51 -21.51
C GLU A 183 -9.01 -47.02 -20.71
N THR A 184 -8.29 -47.92 -20.05
CA THR A 184 -7.03 -47.62 -19.35
C THR A 184 -6.01 -47.01 -20.32
N LEU A 185 -5.81 -47.61 -21.50
CA LEU A 185 -4.86 -47.07 -22.50
C LEU A 185 -5.24 -45.66 -22.99
N VAL A 186 -6.53 -45.37 -23.16
CA VAL A 186 -7.02 -44.04 -23.52
C VAL A 186 -6.75 -43.04 -22.41
N TYR A 187 -7.00 -43.41 -21.15
CA TYR A 187 -6.72 -42.58 -19.99
C TYR A 187 -5.23 -42.23 -19.88
N ILE A 188 -4.34 -43.22 -20.03
CA ILE A 188 -2.89 -43.02 -19.94
C ILE A 188 -2.40 -42.04 -21.01
N ARG A 189 -2.89 -42.17 -22.26
CA ARG A 189 -2.56 -41.22 -23.34
C ARG A 189 -3.01 -39.80 -23.00
N LYS A 190 -4.18 -39.64 -22.39
CA LYS A 190 -4.68 -38.34 -21.93
C LYS A 190 -3.80 -37.78 -20.82
N ALA A 191 -3.52 -38.56 -19.77
CA ALA A 191 -2.67 -38.16 -18.65
C ALA A 191 -1.27 -37.74 -19.11
N ARG A 192 -0.69 -38.46 -20.08
CA ARG A 192 0.61 -38.11 -20.67
C ARG A 192 0.56 -36.81 -21.46
N ARG A 193 -0.54 -36.55 -22.19
CA ARG A 193 -0.75 -35.27 -22.87
C ARG A 193 -0.87 -34.13 -21.87
N ASP A 194 -1.70 -34.28 -20.85
CA ASP A 194 -1.91 -33.28 -19.81
C ASP A 194 -0.58 -32.96 -19.08
N PHE A 195 0.26 -33.98 -18.82
CA PHE A 195 1.61 -33.80 -18.28
C PHE A 195 2.52 -33.00 -19.23
N ASN A 196 2.59 -33.38 -20.51
CA ASN A 196 3.41 -32.68 -21.50
C ASN A 196 2.97 -31.22 -21.68
N ASP A 197 1.66 -30.96 -21.64
CA ASP A 197 1.10 -29.61 -21.73
C ASP A 197 1.49 -28.78 -20.49
N LEU A 198 1.43 -29.37 -19.29
CA LEU A 198 1.88 -28.72 -18.06
C LEU A 198 3.39 -28.42 -18.08
N ALA A 199 4.21 -29.41 -18.46
CA ALA A 199 5.67 -29.24 -18.54
C ALA A 199 6.05 -28.15 -19.55
N SER A 200 5.39 -28.14 -20.72
CA SER A 200 5.59 -27.12 -21.75
C SER A 200 5.16 -25.74 -21.26
N ALA A 201 4.03 -25.65 -20.54
CA ALA A 201 3.56 -24.38 -19.97
C ALA A 201 4.51 -23.82 -18.90
N LEU A 202 5.10 -24.68 -18.06
CA LEU A 202 6.09 -24.28 -17.06
C LEU A 202 7.37 -23.76 -17.72
N ALA A 203 7.89 -24.47 -18.73
CA ALA A 203 9.04 -24.04 -19.50
C ALA A 203 8.78 -22.71 -20.22
N TYR A 204 7.61 -22.56 -20.85
CA TYR A 204 7.21 -21.34 -21.53
C TYR A 204 7.09 -20.16 -20.55
N ARG A 205 6.57 -20.39 -19.33
CA ARG A 205 6.50 -19.38 -18.27
C ARG A 205 7.90 -18.90 -17.90
N HIS A 206 8.83 -19.81 -17.59
CA HIS A 206 10.20 -19.45 -17.22
C HIS A 206 10.87 -18.64 -18.34
N HIS A 207 10.81 -19.15 -19.56
CA HIS A 207 11.39 -18.49 -20.73
C HIS A 207 10.81 -17.09 -20.97
N SER A 208 9.48 -16.93 -20.87
CA SER A 208 8.83 -15.64 -21.07
C SER A 208 9.28 -14.59 -20.04
N ILE A 209 9.47 -15.00 -18.78
CA ILE A 209 9.94 -14.09 -17.72
C ILE A 209 11.38 -13.69 -17.99
N GLU A 210 12.24 -14.67 -18.25
CA GLU A 210 13.66 -14.45 -18.53
C GLU A 210 13.84 -13.50 -19.72
N GLN A 211 13.11 -13.71 -20.81
CA GLN A 211 13.14 -12.83 -21.99
C GLN A 211 12.69 -11.41 -21.67
N VAL A 212 11.55 -11.26 -20.98
CA VAL A 212 11.00 -9.94 -20.64
C VAL A 212 11.95 -9.18 -19.71
N VAL A 213 12.50 -9.84 -18.69
CA VAL A 213 13.40 -9.19 -17.71
C VAL A 213 14.76 -8.90 -18.34
N THR A 214 15.29 -9.77 -19.19
CA THR A 214 16.54 -9.53 -19.91
C THR A 214 16.41 -8.34 -20.87
N CYS A 215 15.30 -8.26 -21.60
CA CYS A 215 14.98 -7.12 -22.46
C CYS A 215 14.81 -5.83 -21.64
N LEU A 216 14.16 -5.90 -20.48
CA LEU A 216 14.08 -4.75 -19.57
C LEU A 216 15.47 -4.31 -19.09
N MET A 217 16.33 -5.26 -18.71
CA MET A 217 17.69 -4.98 -18.23
C MET A 217 18.58 -4.34 -19.28
N SER A 218 18.48 -4.75 -20.54
CA SER A 218 19.26 -4.18 -21.63
C SER A 218 18.90 -2.72 -21.87
N HIS A 219 17.60 -2.39 -21.88
CA HIS A 219 17.09 -1.02 -22.07
C HIS A 219 17.31 -0.13 -20.84
N GLN A 220 17.21 -0.68 -19.64
CA GLN A 220 17.38 0.06 -18.38
C GLN A 220 18.78 -0.11 -17.77
N LYS A 221 19.77 -0.49 -18.58
CA LYS A 221 21.14 -0.77 -18.12
C LYS A 221 21.74 0.39 -17.30
N ASP A 222 21.52 1.61 -17.75
CA ASP A 222 22.00 2.83 -17.10
C ASP A 222 21.37 3.07 -15.72
N TYR A 223 20.12 2.62 -15.52
CA TYR A 223 19.46 2.67 -14.21
C TYR A 223 20.08 1.64 -13.26
N PHE A 224 20.25 0.39 -13.71
CA PHE A 224 20.77 -0.69 -12.87
C PHE A 224 22.25 -0.55 -12.53
N LEU A 225 23.06 0.10 -13.37
CA LEU A 225 24.50 0.29 -13.11
C LEU A 225 24.82 1.62 -12.42
N TYR A 226 24.08 2.69 -12.71
CA TYR A 226 24.46 4.06 -12.32
C TYR A 226 23.32 4.85 -11.68
N HIS A 227 22.16 4.24 -11.42
CA HIS A 227 20.95 4.89 -10.89
C HIS A 227 20.50 6.13 -11.69
N LYS A 228 20.82 6.16 -12.99
CA LYS A 228 20.30 7.18 -13.89
C LYS A 228 18.77 7.03 -14.00
N PRO A 229 18.04 8.10 -14.38
CA PRO A 229 16.60 7.99 -14.57
C PRO A 229 16.22 6.89 -15.57
N LEU A 230 15.12 6.20 -15.30
CA LEU A 230 14.60 5.16 -16.20
C LEU A 230 14.35 5.75 -17.60
N GLN A 231 14.76 5.02 -18.63
CA GLN A 231 14.46 5.36 -20.00
C GLN A 231 13.00 5.00 -20.31
N PRO A 232 12.31 5.75 -21.18
CA PRO A 232 10.97 5.38 -21.59
C PRO A 232 10.94 4.00 -22.25
N PHE A 233 10.14 3.10 -21.68
CA PHE A 233 10.02 1.72 -22.17
C PHE A 233 8.67 1.15 -21.75
N ARG A 234 7.85 0.77 -22.73
CA ARG A 234 6.47 0.31 -22.56
C ARG A 234 6.36 -1.19 -22.81
N GLN A 235 5.26 -1.78 -22.34
CA GLN A 235 4.97 -3.20 -22.57
C GLN A 235 4.83 -3.57 -24.05
N LYS A 236 4.44 -2.61 -24.90
CA LYS A 236 4.36 -2.83 -26.35
C LYS A 236 5.74 -3.02 -26.96
N ASP A 237 6.68 -2.17 -26.56
CA ASP A 237 8.08 -2.19 -27.03
C ASP A 237 8.73 -3.54 -26.66
N ILE A 238 8.52 -4.00 -25.42
CA ILE A 238 8.96 -5.34 -24.97
C ILE A 238 8.34 -6.44 -25.83
N ALA A 239 7.03 -6.37 -26.12
CA ALA A 239 6.33 -7.39 -26.91
C ALA A 239 6.88 -7.46 -28.34
N GLU A 240 7.21 -6.32 -28.93
CA GLU A 240 7.80 -6.23 -30.28
C GLU A 240 9.22 -6.84 -30.30
N GLU A 241 10.06 -6.54 -29.32
CA GLU A 241 11.44 -7.04 -29.26
C GLU A 241 11.52 -8.53 -28.90
N THR A 242 10.73 -8.96 -27.91
CA THR A 242 10.71 -10.37 -27.46
C THR A 242 9.86 -11.28 -28.36
N LYS A 243 9.12 -10.72 -29.32
CA LYS A 243 8.12 -11.41 -30.16
C LYS A 243 7.02 -12.13 -29.36
N LEU A 244 6.85 -11.76 -28.09
CA LEU A 244 5.76 -12.25 -27.25
C LEU A 244 4.49 -11.45 -27.51
N SER A 245 3.32 -12.05 -27.22
CA SER A 245 2.08 -11.27 -27.27
C SER A 245 2.06 -10.19 -26.18
N THR A 246 1.43 -9.05 -26.46
CA THR A 246 1.25 -7.96 -25.48
C THR A 246 0.54 -8.44 -24.21
N ALA A 247 -0.39 -9.39 -24.34
CA ALA A 247 -1.06 -10.01 -23.20
C ALA A 247 -0.10 -10.86 -22.34
N THR A 248 0.83 -11.59 -22.97
CA THR A 248 1.89 -12.35 -22.28
C THR A 248 2.78 -11.41 -21.48
N VAL A 249 3.29 -10.35 -22.10
CA VAL A 249 4.14 -9.36 -21.43
C VAL A 249 3.40 -8.69 -20.28
N SER A 250 2.14 -8.30 -20.49
CA SER A 250 1.34 -7.68 -19.43
C SER A 250 1.15 -8.60 -18.21
N ARG A 251 0.92 -9.90 -18.45
CA ARG A 251 0.82 -10.92 -17.39
C ARG A 251 2.13 -11.08 -16.63
N VAL A 252 3.26 -11.13 -17.35
CA VAL A 252 4.59 -11.18 -16.73
C VAL A 252 4.83 -9.94 -15.87
N CYS A 253 4.40 -8.75 -16.30
CA CYS A 253 4.64 -7.53 -15.53
C CYS A 253 3.72 -7.35 -14.30
N ARG A 254 2.44 -7.78 -14.35
CA ARG A 254 1.40 -7.33 -13.39
C ARG A 254 1.53 -7.82 -11.95
N HIS A 255 2.15 -8.97 -11.73
CA HIS A 255 2.24 -9.58 -10.40
C HIS A 255 3.62 -10.21 -10.16
N ARG A 256 4.66 -9.57 -10.67
CA ARG A 256 6.03 -10.05 -10.51
C ARG A 256 6.89 -9.00 -9.83
N TYR A 257 7.79 -9.49 -9.01
CA TYR A 257 8.70 -8.68 -8.23
C TYR A 257 10.15 -9.06 -8.50
N VAL A 258 10.98 -8.03 -8.55
CA VAL A 258 12.41 -8.12 -8.80
C VAL A 258 13.14 -7.73 -7.53
N LEU A 259 14.08 -8.57 -7.11
CA LEU A 259 15.07 -8.21 -6.12
C LEU A 259 16.22 -7.48 -6.83
N PHE A 260 16.51 -6.26 -6.39
CA PHE A 260 17.63 -5.47 -6.86
C PHE A 260 18.23 -4.71 -5.67
N GLU A 261 19.54 -4.85 -5.45
CA GLU A 261 20.26 -4.23 -4.32
C GLU A 261 19.64 -4.49 -2.93
N GLY A 262 19.11 -5.69 -2.72
CA GLY A 262 18.47 -6.06 -1.45
C GLY A 262 17.08 -5.45 -1.23
N GLN A 263 16.50 -4.80 -2.25
CA GLN A 263 15.16 -4.22 -2.21
C GLN A 263 14.25 -4.89 -3.23
N VAL A 264 12.97 -5.04 -2.86
CA VAL A 264 11.96 -5.70 -3.71
C VAL A 264 11.15 -4.65 -4.47
N TYR A 265 11.19 -4.71 -5.79
CA TYR A 265 10.50 -3.79 -6.68
C TYR A 265 9.47 -4.51 -7.55
N PRO A 266 8.26 -3.98 -7.73
CA PRO A 266 7.35 -4.48 -8.76
C PRO A 266 8.00 -4.35 -10.15
N LEU A 267 7.90 -5.36 -11.01
CA LEU A 267 8.53 -5.33 -12.35
C LEU A 267 8.01 -4.14 -13.19
N GLN A 268 6.73 -3.80 -13.06
CA GLN A 268 6.13 -2.62 -13.70
C GLN A 268 6.76 -1.29 -13.29
N SER A 269 7.44 -1.24 -12.14
CA SER A 269 8.10 -0.01 -11.69
C SER A 269 9.30 0.36 -12.55
N PHE A 270 9.87 -0.57 -13.33
CA PHE A 270 10.93 -0.26 -14.28
C PHE A 270 10.41 0.19 -15.64
N LEU A 271 9.08 0.14 -15.84
CA LEU A 271 8.43 0.65 -17.05
C LEU A 271 8.14 2.14 -16.87
N ALA A 272 8.33 2.88 -17.96
CA ALA A 272 8.24 4.32 -17.97
C ALA A 272 7.52 4.81 -19.23
N THR A 273 6.65 5.79 -19.07
CA THR A 273 5.95 6.40 -20.21
C THR A 273 6.80 7.53 -20.78
N ALA A 274 7.04 7.51 -22.09
CA ALA A 274 7.71 8.58 -22.80
C ALA A 274 6.89 9.88 -22.82
N TYR A 275 7.55 11.00 -22.52
CA TYR A 275 7.14 12.36 -22.84
C TYR A 275 8.13 12.94 -23.84
N ALA A 276 7.62 13.60 -24.88
CA ALA A 276 8.45 14.16 -25.94
C ALA A 276 9.27 15.34 -25.42
N VAL A 277 10.54 15.40 -25.84
CA VAL A 277 11.37 16.59 -25.75
C VAL A 277 11.47 17.18 -27.16
N ASP A 278 11.21 18.47 -27.31
CA ASP A 278 11.20 19.15 -28.61
C ASP A 278 12.63 19.45 -29.14
N LYS A 279 13.62 18.61 -28.79
CA LYS A 279 15.00 18.70 -29.30
C LYS A 279 15.13 17.94 -30.61
N GLU A 280 15.98 18.45 -31.51
CA GLU A 280 16.25 17.91 -32.86
C GLU A 280 16.70 16.42 -32.86
N ASP A 281 17.18 15.89 -31.72
CA ASP A 281 17.61 14.50 -31.55
C ASP A 281 16.49 13.49 -31.24
N GLY A 282 15.21 13.91 -31.16
CA GLY A 282 14.10 13.00 -30.87
C GLY A 282 14.16 12.36 -29.47
N ALA A 283 14.90 12.97 -28.54
CA ALA A 283 15.04 12.50 -27.17
C ALA A 283 13.69 12.52 -26.43
N SER A 284 13.45 11.52 -25.57
CA SER A 284 12.25 11.45 -24.73
C SER A 284 12.61 11.27 -23.27
N VAL A 285 11.77 11.80 -22.38
CA VAL A 285 11.96 11.74 -20.92
C VAL A 285 10.87 10.89 -20.31
N SER A 286 11.21 10.08 -19.30
CA SER A 286 10.22 9.25 -18.60
C SER A 286 9.35 10.05 -17.65
N ASP A 287 8.11 9.59 -17.46
CA ASP A 287 7.20 10.09 -16.43
C ASP A 287 7.82 10.05 -15.03
N LYS A 288 8.58 8.99 -14.72
CA LYS A 288 9.32 8.87 -13.45
C LYS A 288 10.46 9.87 -13.32
N ALA A 289 11.20 10.18 -14.39
CA ALA A 289 12.21 11.23 -14.37
C ALA A 289 11.58 12.61 -14.11
N ILE A 290 10.42 12.89 -14.75
CA ILE A 290 9.66 14.11 -14.51
C ILE A 290 9.19 14.18 -13.05
N MET A 291 8.64 13.09 -12.50
CA MET A 291 8.23 13.02 -11.09
C MET A 291 9.40 13.29 -10.14
N ARG A 292 10.57 12.66 -10.37
CA ARG A 292 11.77 12.91 -9.56
C ARG A 292 12.18 14.37 -9.63
N LYS A 293 12.19 14.96 -10.83
CA LYS A 293 12.52 16.38 -11.00
C LYS A 293 11.52 17.32 -10.33
N ILE A 294 10.22 16.99 -10.35
CA ILE A 294 9.19 17.73 -9.58
C ILE A 294 9.51 17.67 -8.08
N ALA A 295 9.86 16.50 -7.56
CA ALA A 295 10.22 16.35 -6.15
C ALA A 295 11.44 17.21 -5.79
N ASP A 296 12.51 17.14 -6.59
CA ASP A 296 13.74 17.93 -6.38
C ASP A 296 13.47 19.44 -6.41
N LEU A 297 12.65 19.91 -7.36
CA LEU A 297 12.27 21.32 -7.48
C LEU A 297 11.43 21.80 -6.29
N VAL A 298 10.51 20.97 -5.81
CA VAL A 298 9.68 21.29 -4.64
C VAL A 298 10.50 21.24 -3.35
N GLU A 299 11.48 20.35 -3.24
CA GLU A 299 12.35 20.25 -2.08
C GLU A 299 13.29 21.46 -1.96
N SER A 300 13.76 21.96 -3.10
CA SER A 300 14.62 23.16 -3.21
C SER A 300 13.85 24.49 -3.33
N GLU A 301 12.51 24.48 -3.21
CA GLU A 301 11.69 25.67 -3.43
C GLU A 301 11.77 26.71 -2.28
N ASP A 302 11.57 27.98 -2.62
CA ASP A 302 11.33 29.02 -1.62
C ASP A 302 9.95 28.80 -0.96
N LYS A 303 9.94 28.50 0.34
CA LYS A 303 8.70 28.24 1.09
C LYS A 303 7.81 29.47 1.28
N ASP A 304 8.34 30.68 1.08
CA ASP A 304 7.55 31.90 1.08
C ASP A 304 6.81 32.10 -0.26
N HIS A 305 7.34 31.52 -1.34
CA HIS A 305 6.81 31.57 -2.71
C HIS A 305 6.87 30.18 -3.40
N PRO A 306 6.11 29.18 -2.91
CA PRO A 306 6.17 27.82 -3.44
C PRO A 306 5.68 27.76 -4.88
N TYR A 307 6.32 26.91 -5.70
CA TYR A 307 6.01 26.79 -7.12
C TYR A 307 4.58 26.28 -7.33
N SER A 308 3.80 26.98 -8.14
CA SER A 308 2.49 26.53 -8.57
C SER A 308 2.60 25.37 -9.56
N ASP A 309 1.53 24.58 -9.72
CA ASP A 309 1.49 23.52 -10.75
C ASP A 309 1.65 24.12 -12.17
N GLN A 310 1.36 25.41 -12.35
CA GLN A 310 1.59 26.15 -13.61
C GLN A 310 3.07 26.49 -13.77
N ASP A 311 3.73 26.98 -12.72
CA ASP A 311 5.15 27.36 -12.73
C ASP A 311 6.03 26.14 -13.03
N LEU A 312 5.70 25.00 -12.45
CA LEU A 312 6.37 23.72 -12.74
C LEU A 312 6.16 23.28 -14.20
N ALA A 313 4.97 23.48 -14.76
CA ALA A 313 4.71 23.17 -16.18
C ALA A 313 5.51 24.09 -17.11
N GLU A 314 5.62 25.38 -16.76
CA GLU A 314 6.43 26.36 -17.48
C GLU A 314 7.92 26.07 -17.38
N TYR A 315 8.41 25.61 -16.22
CA TYR A 315 9.78 25.11 -16.07
C TYR A 315 10.07 23.97 -17.05
N PHE A 316 9.20 22.95 -17.11
CA PHE A 316 9.37 21.85 -18.07
C PHE A 316 9.28 22.33 -19.52
N ALA A 317 8.37 23.25 -19.84
CA ALA A 317 8.29 23.85 -21.17
C ALA A 317 9.58 24.60 -21.55
N SER A 318 10.19 25.35 -20.61
CA SER A 318 11.48 26.02 -20.82
C SER A 318 12.64 25.03 -21.01
N ALA A 319 12.55 23.85 -20.39
CA ALA A 319 13.46 22.73 -20.60
C ALA A 319 13.14 21.92 -21.88
N GLN A 320 12.22 22.40 -22.71
CA GLN A 320 11.72 21.77 -23.94
C GLN A 320 11.03 20.41 -23.71
N ILE A 321 10.48 20.18 -22.53
CA ILE A 321 9.75 18.96 -22.17
C ILE A 321 8.25 19.27 -22.19
N SER A 322 7.49 18.63 -23.08
CA SER A 322 6.06 18.91 -23.26
C SER A 322 5.22 18.26 -22.15
N VAL A 323 5.00 18.99 -21.05
CA VAL A 323 4.19 18.54 -19.90
C VAL A 323 3.10 19.56 -19.56
N ALA A 324 1.84 19.17 -19.77
CA ALA A 324 0.70 20.01 -19.42
C ALA A 324 0.51 20.14 -17.89
N ARG A 325 -0.02 21.29 -17.44
CA ARG A 325 -0.36 21.55 -16.02
C ARG A 325 -1.13 20.41 -15.34
N ARG A 326 -2.15 19.87 -16.00
CA ARG A 326 -2.96 18.75 -15.44
C ARG A 326 -2.11 17.50 -15.17
N THR A 327 -1.09 17.25 -15.99
CA THR A 327 -0.14 16.15 -15.82
C THR A 327 0.77 16.40 -14.62
N VAL A 328 1.28 17.63 -14.46
CA VAL A 328 2.04 18.03 -13.27
C VAL A 328 1.22 17.84 -11.99
N THR A 329 -0.04 18.30 -11.98
CA THR A 329 -0.95 18.11 -10.84
C THR A 329 -1.12 16.62 -10.48
N LYS A 330 -1.33 15.76 -11.49
CA LYS A 330 -1.47 14.31 -11.30
C LYS A 330 -0.18 13.69 -10.73
N PHE A 331 0.99 14.10 -11.22
CA PHE A 331 2.29 13.62 -10.73
C PHE A 331 2.56 14.08 -9.29
N ARG A 332 2.28 15.34 -8.98
CA ARG A 332 2.37 15.89 -7.63
C ARG A 332 1.49 15.12 -6.64
N GLN A 333 0.25 14.82 -7.02
CA GLN A 333 -0.67 14.02 -6.20
C GLN A 333 -0.14 12.61 -5.96
N LYS A 334 0.42 11.95 -6.98
CA LYS A 334 1.05 10.62 -6.82
C LYS A 334 2.24 10.64 -5.85
N LEU A 335 2.96 11.76 -5.78
CA LEU A 335 4.08 11.96 -4.85
C LEU A 335 3.62 12.43 -3.46
N ASN A 336 2.30 12.51 -3.20
CA ASN A 336 1.72 13.05 -1.97
C ASN A 336 2.19 14.47 -1.60
N ILE A 337 2.66 15.24 -2.59
CA ILE A 337 3.07 16.63 -2.38
C ILE A 337 1.80 17.49 -2.34
N PRO A 338 1.54 18.29 -1.29
CA PRO A 338 0.34 19.13 -1.23
C PRO A 338 0.43 20.31 -2.22
N ASN A 339 -0.69 21.00 -2.48
CA ASN A 339 -0.69 22.12 -3.43
C ASN A 339 0.13 23.32 -2.88
N SER A 340 0.52 24.25 -3.76
CA SER A 340 1.36 25.40 -3.40
C SER A 340 0.77 26.24 -2.25
N ARG A 341 -0.56 26.36 -2.16
CA ARG A 341 -1.23 27.10 -1.08
C ARG A 341 -0.98 26.49 0.31
N ILE A 342 -0.94 25.16 0.40
CA ILE A 342 -0.67 24.44 1.65
C ILE A 342 0.83 24.40 1.95
N ARG A 343 1.68 24.35 0.91
CA ARG A 343 3.15 24.36 1.06
C ARG A 343 3.69 25.70 1.50
N ARG A 344 2.95 26.78 1.24
CA ARG A 344 3.33 28.13 1.66
C ARG A 344 3.43 28.19 3.17
N ARG A 345 4.59 28.62 3.67
CA ARG A 345 4.82 28.74 5.11
C ARG A 345 3.84 29.76 5.69
N TRP A 346 3.03 29.32 6.65
CA TRP A 346 2.16 30.20 7.41
C TRP A 346 3.02 31.05 8.35
N ARG A 347 2.97 32.38 8.21
CA ARG A 347 3.50 33.29 9.23
C ARG A 347 2.40 33.54 10.27
N PRO A 348 2.72 33.49 11.58
CA PRO A 348 1.78 33.82 12.65
C PRO A 348 1.31 35.27 12.59
#